data_AF-A0A0S8AVE3-F1
#
_entry.id   AF-A0A0S8AVE3-F1
#
_cell.length_a   1.000
_cell.length_b   1.000
_cell.length_c   1.000
_cell.angle_alpha   90.00
_cell.angle_beta   90.00
_cell.angle_gamma   90.00
#
_symmetry.space_group_name_H-M   'P 1'
#
loop_
_entity.id
_entity.type
_entity.pdbx_description
1 polymer ?
#
loop_
_entity_poly.entity_id
_entity_poly.type
_entity_poly.pdbx_seq_one_letter_code
_entity_poly.pdbx_strand_id
1 'polypeptide(L)'
;MHNISKRRIIIFILSACFVSMALVLILSNVYNISNKYAVKTGMRGVALGLINLGVKIYDPANVIKAATGREIPGNEKVSTYATGEHELKRMLDEMPAFGGKVALNKYDNQKIVYEKYGFGYEPYLQERKDQLNRYYQADSSLVSANDFNETVKIRNFVKSLWKHGGDLGFNPDGFDAVEVINKAKAGKKYWCHVYALTFVQFASSAGITARLVGLSDDGYERDHAVAEVWSNYYRKWVLMDIDYNIHYVRTGEEVPLNTVELHNAYVNGETDDIRVIKGSPRPVGYEVEDSESRLLQYYTYINVDLRNDWYVNDYMKGHPQASDFATLSWKDDGVPGLLNLFKKVSDHDSFYWTLNQTEIYFKRGDGNILELYLETVTPNMSSWSATIDDSRDIQLNNHRYSWELHEGHNSFSVRSVNQYGVKGIISTIALVAD
;
A
#
# COMPACT_ATOMS: atom_id res chain seq x y z
N MET A 1 -10.72 -11.68 -53.58
CA MET A 1 -9.87 -10.91 -52.66
C MET A 1 -9.42 -9.64 -53.37
N HIS A 2 -9.83 -8.48 -52.88
CA HIS A 2 -9.73 -7.20 -53.59
C HIS A 2 -8.29 -6.65 -53.55
N ASN A 3 -7.75 -6.32 -54.72
CA ASN A 3 -6.40 -5.80 -54.90
C ASN A 3 -6.37 -4.34 -54.42
N ILE A 4 -6.00 -4.09 -53.17
CA ILE A 4 -5.83 -2.72 -52.66
C ILE A 4 -4.72 -2.07 -53.49
N SER A 5 -5.03 -0.98 -54.21
CA SER A 5 -4.04 -0.33 -55.07
C SER A 5 -2.90 0.25 -54.22
N LYS A 6 -1.65 0.07 -54.67
CA LYS A 6 -0.44 0.60 -54.01
C LYS A 6 -0.58 2.08 -53.61
N ARG A 7 -1.32 2.87 -54.40
CA ARG A 7 -1.63 4.28 -54.15
C ARG A 7 -2.46 4.51 -52.88
N ARG A 8 -3.47 3.66 -52.60
CA ARG A 8 -4.26 3.74 -51.37
C ARG A 8 -3.43 3.42 -50.12
N ILE A 9 -2.51 2.45 -50.24
CA ILE A 9 -1.57 2.10 -49.16
C ILE A 9 -0.62 3.28 -48.89
N ILE A 10 -0.07 3.90 -49.93
CA ILE A 10 0.82 5.06 -49.78
C ILE A 10 0.11 6.25 -49.14
N ILE A 11 -1.11 6.59 -49.59
CA ILE A 11 -1.90 7.68 -49.01
C ILE A 11 -2.18 7.39 -47.53
N PHE A 12 -2.59 6.16 -47.20
CA PHE A 12 -2.82 5.76 -45.81
C PHE A 12 -1.58 5.94 -44.93
N ILE A 13 -0.41 5.48 -45.41
CA ILE A 13 0.87 5.63 -44.69
C ILE A 13 1.20 7.11 -44.49
N LEU A 14 1.12 7.93 -45.53
CA LEU A 14 1.42 9.37 -45.44
C LEU A 14 0.47 10.10 -44.48
N SER A 15 -0.83 9.79 -44.54
CA SER A 15 -1.82 10.34 -43.60
C SER A 15 -1.52 9.92 -42.16
N ALA A 16 -1.17 8.65 -41.92
CA ALA A 16 -0.81 8.16 -40.58
C ALA A 16 0.46 8.85 -40.05
N CYS A 17 1.48 9.05 -40.90
CA CYS A 17 2.69 9.79 -40.54
C CYS A 17 2.38 11.25 -40.19
N PHE A 18 1.53 11.93 -40.99
CA PHE A 18 1.14 13.31 -40.73
C PHE A 18 0.38 13.45 -39.40
N VAL A 19 -0.60 12.59 -39.15
CA VAL A 19 -1.35 12.59 -37.88
C VAL A 19 -0.44 12.33 -36.69
N SER A 20 0.51 11.38 -36.82
CA SER A 20 1.46 11.07 -35.76
C SER A 20 2.37 12.27 -35.44
N MET A 21 2.88 12.96 -36.47
CA MET A 21 3.72 14.14 -36.28
C MET A 21 2.94 15.31 -35.68
N ALA A 22 1.71 15.56 -36.15
CA ALA A 22 0.83 16.58 -35.57
C ALA A 22 0.51 16.27 -34.10
N LEU A 23 0.24 15.01 -33.75
CA LEU A 23 -0.01 14.60 -32.38
C LEU A 23 1.18 14.86 -31.47
N VAL A 24 2.41 14.57 -31.91
CA VAL A 24 3.64 14.87 -31.15
C VAL A 24 3.75 16.36 -30.86
N LEU A 25 3.50 17.22 -31.84
CA LEU A 25 3.55 18.67 -31.66
C LEU A 25 2.45 19.17 -30.70
N ILE A 26 1.23 18.64 -30.83
CA ILE A 26 0.12 18.96 -29.93
C ILE A 26 0.47 18.56 -28.50
N LEU A 27 0.89 17.32 -28.28
CA LEU A 27 1.24 16.83 -26.95
C LEU A 27 2.42 17.62 -26.35
N SER A 28 3.42 17.93 -27.16
CA SER A 28 4.59 18.69 -26.71
C SER A 28 4.20 20.10 -26.25
N ASN A 29 3.29 20.75 -26.99
CA ASN A 29 2.78 22.06 -26.63
C ASN A 29 1.83 22.03 -25.42
N VAL A 30 0.91 21.06 -25.36
CA VAL A 30 -0.08 20.93 -24.27
C VAL A 30 0.59 20.66 -22.93
N TYR A 31 1.61 19.79 -22.92
CA TYR A 31 2.29 19.37 -21.70
C TYR A 31 3.61 20.12 -21.44
N ASN A 32 3.96 21.09 -22.29
CA ASN A 32 5.21 21.85 -22.24
C ASN A 32 6.46 20.96 -22.13
N ILE A 33 6.54 19.95 -23.00
CA ILE A 33 7.63 18.96 -23.05
C ILE A 33 8.34 19.00 -24.40
N SER A 34 9.53 18.42 -24.47
CA SER A 34 10.22 18.27 -25.76
C SER A 34 9.50 17.26 -26.67
N ASN A 35 9.53 17.53 -27.99
CA ASN A 35 9.08 16.58 -29.01
C ASN A 35 9.71 15.20 -28.84
N LYS A 36 10.99 15.15 -28.44
CA LYS A 36 11.72 13.91 -28.16
C LYS A 36 11.08 13.12 -27.01
N TYR A 37 10.69 13.79 -25.93
CA TYR A 37 10.01 13.16 -24.81
C TYR A 37 8.64 12.63 -25.22
N ALA A 38 7.82 13.45 -25.90
CA ALA A 38 6.50 13.04 -26.38
C ALA A 38 6.57 11.78 -27.28
N VAL A 39 7.52 11.74 -28.22
CA VAL A 39 7.78 10.55 -29.06
C VAL A 39 8.18 9.35 -28.21
N LYS A 40 9.12 9.51 -27.28
CA LYS A 40 9.61 8.43 -26.41
C LYS A 40 8.47 7.83 -25.58
N THR A 41 7.63 8.68 -24.98
CA THR A 41 6.48 8.25 -24.17
C THR A 41 5.44 7.53 -25.02
N GLY A 42 5.12 8.06 -26.21
CA GLY A 42 4.22 7.39 -27.16
C GLY A 42 4.73 6.01 -27.58
N MET A 43 6.00 5.90 -27.97
CA MET A 43 6.63 4.63 -28.33
C MET A 43 6.66 3.65 -27.15
N ARG A 44 6.93 4.13 -25.94
CA ARG A 44 6.88 3.32 -24.72
C ARG A 44 5.47 2.78 -24.47
N GLY A 45 4.44 3.60 -24.66
CA GLY A 45 3.04 3.19 -24.50
C GLY A 45 2.65 2.07 -25.48
N VAL A 46 3.04 2.19 -26.75
CA VAL A 46 2.82 1.14 -27.75
C VAL A 46 3.56 -0.15 -27.36
N ALA A 47 4.83 -0.05 -26.99
CA ALA A 47 5.64 -1.21 -26.60
C ALA A 47 5.06 -1.94 -25.38
N LEU A 48 4.71 -1.22 -24.32
CA LEU A 48 4.08 -1.80 -23.13
C LEU A 48 2.69 -2.39 -23.44
N GLY A 49 1.92 -1.77 -24.33
CA GLY A 49 0.64 -2.31 -24.79
C GLY A 49 0.79 -3.66 -25.50
N LEU A 50 1.79 -3.81 -26.36
CA LEU A 50 2.09 -5.09 -27.03
C LEU A 50 2.59 -6.15 -26.04
N ILE A 51 3.46 -5.78 -25.09
CA ILE A 51 3.93 -6.69 -24.03
C ILE A 51 2.76 -7.17 -23.18
N ASN A 52 1.87 -6.26 -22.74
CA ASN A 52 0.69 -6.60 -21.96
C ASN A 52 -0.23 -7.57 -22.70
N LEU A 53 -0.44 -7.39 -24.01
CA LEU A 53 -1.20 -8.35 -24.81
C LEU A 53 -0.53 -9.73 -24.84
N GLY A 54 0.80 -9.76 -24.99
CA GLY A 54 1.59 -11.00 -24.91
C GLY A 54 1.44 -11.72 -23.57
N VAL A 55 1.58 -10.99 -22.46
CA VAL A 55 1.42 -11.52 -21.09
C VAL A 55 0.02 -12.09 -20.86
N LYS A 56 -1.03 -11.45 -21.39
CA LYS A 56 -2.41 -11.98 -21.31
C LYS A 56 -2.61 -13.31 -22.05
N ILE A 57 -1.80 -13.58 -23.08
CA ILE A 57 -1.82 -14.86 -23.82
C ILE A 57 -0.97 -15.89 -23.08
N TYR A 58 0.22 -15.48 -22.64
CA TYR A 58 1.16 -16.30 -21.90
C TYR A 58 2.02 -15.42 -20.99
N ASP A 59 1.83 -15.56 -19.68
CA ASP A 59 2.65 -14.92 -18.67
C ASP A 59 3.79 -15.89 -18.28
N PRO A 60 5.06 -15.57 -18.60
CA PRO A 60 6.19 -16.41 -18.21
C PRO A 60 6.57 -16.27 -16.74
N ALA A 61 6.01 -15.29 -16.00
CA ALA A 61 6.37 -15.04 -14.62
C ALA A 61 5.81 -16.12 -13.69
N ASN A 62 6.67 -16.68 -12.84
CA ASN A 62 6.26 -17.58 -11.77
C ASN A 62 5.97 -16.78 -10.50
N VAL A 63 4.74 -16.29 -10.36
CA VAL A 63 4.35 -15.37 -9.29
C VAL A 63 3.89 -16.14 -8.04
N ILE A 64 4.56 -15.90 -6.92
CA ILE A 64 4.14 -16.36 -5.60
C ILE A 64 3.33 -15.24 -4.94
N LYS A 65 2.07 -15.51 -4.61
CA LYS A 65 1.15 -14.53 -4.01
C LYS A 65 1.07 -14.71 -2.49
N ALA A 66 1.06 -13.60 -1.75
CA ALA A 66 0.68 -13.62 -0.34
C ALA A 66 -0.82 -13.92 -0.18
N ALA A 67 -1.19 -14.72 0.82
CA ALA A 67 -2.57 -14.86 1.25
C ALA A 67 -3.04 -13.55 1.92
N THR A 68 -4.22 -13.03 1.57
CA THR A 68 -4.70 -11.74 2.12
C THR A 68 -5.89 -11.87 3.07
N GLY A 69 -6.40 -13.08 3.31
CA GLY A 69 -7.59 -13.31 4.13
C GLY A 69 -8.91 -12.87 3.48
N ARG A 70 -8.89 -12.53 2.19
CA ARG A 70 -10.05 -12.07 1.41
C ARG A 70 -10.88 -13.23 0.83
N GLU A 71 -10.31 -14.43 0.79
CA GLU A 71 -10.95 -15.60 0.18
C GLU A 71 -11.81 -16.33 1.23
N ILE A 72 -13.12 -16.15 1.15
CA ILE A 72 -14.06 -16.99 1.89
C ILE A 72 -14.28 -18.26 1.06
N PRO A 73 -14.05 -19.46 1.63
CA PRO A 73 -14.28 -20.71 0.91
C PRO A 73 -15.76 -20.87 0.49
N GLY A 74 -16.00 -21.04 -0.81
CA GLY A 74 -17.34 -21.22 -1.39
C GLY A 74 -17.89 -19.96 -2.08
N ASN A 75 -18.89 -20.12 -2.95
CA ASN A 75 -19.50 -19.02 -3.72
C ASN A 75 -20.38 -18.07 -2.86
N GLU A 76 -20.24 -18.07 -1.52
CA GLU A 76 -21.00 -17.19 -0.64
C GLU A 76 -20.53 -15.73 -0.82
N LYS A 77 -21.41 -14.87 -1.31
CA LYS A 77 -21.15 -13.43 -1.40
C LYS A 77 -21.48 -12.77 -0.07
N VAL A 78 -20.51 -12.75 0.85
CA VAL A 78 -20.67 -12.14 2.19
C VAL A 78 -21.04 -10.65 2.12
N SER A 79 -20.74 -9.98 1.01
CA SER A 79 -21.21 -8.62 0.70
C SER A 79 -22.74 -8.45 0.69
N THR A 80 -23.53 -9.54 0.64
CA THR A 80 -24.99 -9.50 0.71
C THR A 80 -25.53 -9.61 2.14
N TYR A 81 -24.67 -9.82 3.13
CA TYR A 81 -25.07 -9.94 4.53
C TYR A 81 -25.16 -8.57 5.19
N ALA A 82 -25.84 -8.52 6.33
CA ALA A 82 -25.94 -7.29 7.10
C ALA A 82 -24.54 -6.87 7.57
N THR A 83 -24.18 -5.63 7.32
CA THR A 83 -23.01 -4.95 7.89
C THR A 83 -23.41 -3.51 8.21
N GLY A 84 -22.74 -2.89 9.17
CA GLY A 84 -23.13 -1.59 9.69
C GLY A 84 -24.07 -1.66 10.89
N GLU A 85 -23.98 -0.65 11.75
CA GLU A 85 -24.71 -0.57 13.01
C GLU A 85 -26.23 -0.62 12.81
N HIS A 86 -26.74 0.08 11.79
CA HIS A 86 -28.17 0.16 11.52
C HIS A 86 -28.78 -1.19 11.10
N GLU A 87 -28.12 -1.88 10.16
CA GLU A 87 -28.58 -3.18 9.66
C GLU A 87 -28.50 -4.26 10.75
N LEU A 88 -27.45 -4.21 11.59
CA LEU A 88 -27.35 -5.08 12.76
C LEU A 88 -28.52 -4.83 13.72
N LYS A 89 -28.82 -3.57 14.08
CA LYS A 89 -29.97 -3.24 14.96
C LYS A 89 -31.28 -3.77 14.40
N ARG A 90 -31.55 -3.56 13.10
CA ARG A 90 -32.77 -4.06 12.44
C ARG A 90 -32.87 -5.59 12.55
N MET A 91 -31.77 -6.29 12.31
CA MET A 91 -31.74 -7.76 12.41
C MET A 91 -31.94 -8.24 13.86
N LEU A 92 -31.39 -7.55 14.86
CA LEU A 92 -31.55 -7.89 16.27
C LEU A 92 -33.00 -7.67 16.76
N ASP A 93 -33.67 -6.61 16.29
CA ASP A 93 -35.09 -6.36 16.60
C ASP A 93 -36.01 -7.50 16.10
N GLU A 94 -35.59 -8.24 15.06
CA GLU A 94 -36.30 -9.37 14.50
C GLU A 94 -35.89 -10.72 15.11
N MET A 95 -34.81 -10.78 15.92
CA MET A 95 -34.37 -12.02 16.56
C MET A 95 -35.26 -12.36 17.77
N PRO A 96 -35.95 -13.52 17.77
CA PRO A 96 -36.77 -13.98 18.88
C PRO A 96 -35.88 -14.68 19.92
N ALA A 97 -34.76 -14.07 20.29
CA ALA A 97 -33.85 -14.68 21.24
C ALA A 97 -34.41 -14.50 22.67
N PHE A 98 -34.36 -15.57 23.47
CA PHE A 98 -34.78 -15.58 24.90
C PHE A 98 -36.24 -15.21 25.21
N GLY A 99 -37.08 -15.01 24.20
CA GLY A 99 -38.44 -14.49 24.41
C GLY A 99 -38.50 -13.00 24.74
N GLY A 100 -37.35 -12.31 24.71
CA GLY A 100 -37.17 -10.89 24.97
C GLY A 100 -36.53 -10.15 23.79
N LYS A 101 -35.95 -8.97 24.07
CA LYS A 101 -35.29 -8.13 23.08
C LYS A 101 -33.78 -8.31 23.16
N VAL A 102 -33.10 -8.34 22.00
CA VAL A 102 -31.64 -8.19 21.93
C VAL A 102 -31.30 -6.75 21.51
N ALA A 103 -30.54 -6.05 22.35
CA ALA A 103 -30.13 -4.67 22.11
C ALA A 103 -28.63 -4.57 21.83
N LEU A 104 -28.25 -3.72 20.87
CA LEU A 104 -26.86 -3.39 20.57
C LEU A 104 -26.33 -2.37 21.60
N ASN A 105 -25.32 -2.75 22.36
CA ASN A 105 -24.66 -1.91 23.36
C ASN A 105 -23.39 -1.24 22.80
N LYS A 106 -22.62 -1.94 21.96
CA LYS A 106 -21.40 -1.40 21.33
C LYS A 106 -21.24 -1.90 19.89
N TYR A 107 -20.86 -0.98 19.01
CA TYR A 107 -20.51 -1.25 17.62
C TYR A 107 -19.19 -0.58 17.25
N ASP A 108 -18.09 -1.32 17.26
CA ASP A 108 -16.81 -0.93 16.66
C ASP A 108 -16.47 -1.96 15.58
N ASN A 109 -17.03 -1.77 14.38
CA ASN A 109 -16.83 -2.66 13.25
C ASN A 109 -16.78 -1.84 11.97
N GLN A 110 -15.59 -1.32 11.69
CA GLN A 110 -15.34 -0.40 10.59
C GLN A 110 -15.29 -1.12 9.25
N LYS A 111 -15.77 -0.44 8.21
CA LYS A 111 -15.78 -0.97 6.85
C LYS A 111 -14.37 -1.02 6.26
N ILE A 112 -14.06 -2.09 5.55
CA ILE A 112 -12.80 -2.21 4.81
C ILE A 112 -12.87 -1.37 3.52
N VAL A 113 -11.90 -0.47 3.34
CA VAL A 113 -11.64 0.15 2.03
C VAL A 113 -10.76 -0.78 1.22
N TYR A 114 -11.26 -1.21 0.06
CA TYR A 114 -10.61 -2.21 -0.77
C TYR A 114 -9.70 -1.61 -1.83
N GLU A 115 -8.53 -2.24 -2.02
CA GLU A 115 -7.61 -1.98 -3.12
C GLU A 115 -8.29 -2.32 -4.48
N LYS A 116 -8.15 -1.42 -5.47
CA LYS A 116 -8.90 -1.44 -6.75
C LYS A 116 -8.08 -1.86 -7.98
N TYR A 117 -6.77 -1.78 -7.95
CA TYR A 117 -5.86 -1.91 -9.09
C TYR A 117 -4.93 -3.14 -9.05
N GLY A 118 -4.99 -3.92 -7.97
CA GLY A 118 -4.12 -5.06 -7.69
C GLY A 118 -2.80 -4.61 -7.08
N PHE A 119 -2.57 -4.91 -5.79
CA PHE A 119 -1.27 -4.74 -5.15
C PHE A 119 -0.56 -6.10 -4.93
N GLY A 120 0.68 -6.22 -5.39
CA GLY A 120 1.52 -7.41 -5.19
C GLY A 120 2.20 -7.40 -3.82
N TYR A 121 1.72 -8.22 -2.87
CA TYR A 121 2.30 -8.31 -1.53
C TYR A 121 3.42 -9.34 -1.44
N GLU A 122 4.53 -8.98 -0.79
CA GLU A 122 5.64 -9.87 -0.46
C GLU A 122 5.12 -11.06 0.38
N PRO A 123 5.26 -12.30 -0.12
CA PRO A 123 4.78 -13.47 0.58
C PRO A 123 5.62 -13.77 1.84
N TYR A 124 5.04 -14.52 2.77
CA TYR A 124 5.73 -14.94 3.98
C TYR A 124 6.92 -15.83 3.65
N LEU A 125 8.10 -15.43 4.11
CA LEU A 125 9.33 -16.20 3.99
C LEU A 125 10.09 -16.22 5.32
N GLN A 126 10.00 -17.34 6.02
CA GLN A 126 10.72 -17.55 7.29
C GLN A 126 12.22 -17.31 7.13
N GLU A 127 12.85 -17.85 6.09
CA GLU A 127 14.29 -17.68 5.86
C GLU A 127 14.65 -16.19 5.67
N ARG A 128 13.83 -15.45 4.92
CA ARG A 128 14.08 -14.03 4.67
C ARG A 128 13.95 -13.19 5.93
N LYS A 129 12.94 -13.48 6.76
CA LYS A 129 12.78 -12.91 8.10
C LYS A 129 14.04 -13.14 8.94
N ASP A 130 14.52 -14.38 9.00
CA ASP A 130 15.68 -14.74 9.80
C ASP A 130 16.96 -14.08 9.28
N GLN A 131 17.13 -13.98 7.96
CA GLN A 131 18.25 -13.26 7.34
C GLN A 131 18.28 -11.79 7.74
N LEU A 132 17.17 -11.06 7.58
CA LEU A 132 17.11 -9.62 7.87
C LEU A 132 17.20 -9.35 9.39
N ASN A 133 16.59 -10.19 10.22
CA ASN A 133 16.70 -10.08 11.68
C ASN A 133 18.14 -10.20 12.19
N ARG A 134 19.01 -10.98 11.53
CA ARG A 134 20.44 -11.05 11.88
C ARG A 134 21.18 -9.72 11.70
N TYR A 135 20.74 -8.88 10.76
CA TYR A 135 21.30 -7.54 10.57
C TYR A 135 20.69 -6.52 11.52
N TYR A 136 19.36 -6.55 11.64
CA TYR A 136 18.64 -5.58 12.44
C TYR A 136 18.96 -5.72 13.93
N GLN A 137 19.28 -6.95 14.39
CA GLN A 137 19.56 -7.26 15.79
C GLN A 137 18.53 -6.59 16.70
N ALA A 138 17.25 -6.67 16.33
CA ALA A 138 16.16 -6.07 17.10
C ALA A 138 16.40 -6.40 18.55
N ASP A 139 16.57 -5.38 19.39
CA ASP A 139 16.68 -5.58 20.81
C ASP A 139 15.36 -6.21 21.28
N SER A 140 15.36 -7.54 21.38
CA SER A 140 14.19 -8.34 21.74
C SER A 140 13.66 -8.00 23.13
N SER A 141 14.42 -7.23 23.94
CA SER A 141 13.99 -6.70 25.23
C SER A 141 13.07 -5.49 25.13
N LEU A 142 12.95 -4.86 23.95
CA LEU A 142 12.05 -3.73 23.68
C LEU A 142 11.00 -4.12 22.64
N VAL A 143 10.05 -4.96 23.03
CA VAL A 143 8.78 -5.13 22.28
C VAL A 143 8.24 -3.72 22.02
N SER A 144 8.14 -3.32 20.75
CA SER A 144 7.60 -2.00 20.44
C SER A 144 6.17 -1.93 20.97
N ALA A 145 5.84 -0.83 21.66
CA ALA A 145 4.50 -0.66 22.23
C ALA A 145 3.39 -0.71 21.17
N ASN A 146 3.72 -0.35 19.92
CA ASN A 146 2.88 -0.47 18.74
C ASN A 146 3.74 -0.65 17.46
N ASP A 147 3.09 -0.91 16.33
CA ASP A 147 3.73 -1.13 15.03
C ASP A 147 4.39 0.12 14.43
N PHE A 148 3.88 1.32 14.75
CA PHE A 148 4.50 2.57 14.34
C PHE A 148 5.90 2.78 14.95
N ASN A 149 6.05 2.49 16.24
CA ASN A 149 7.36 2.59 16.90
C ASN A 149 8.39 1.63 16.28
N GLU A 150 7.95 0.43 15.89
CA GLU A 150 8.82 -0.52 15.18
C GLU A 150 9.24 0.02 13.82
N THR A 151 8.29 0.60 13.09
CA THR A 151 8.52 1.26 11.80
C THR A 151 9.57 2.38 11.93
N VAL A 152 9.51 3.21 12.98
CA VAL A 152 10.51 4.26 13.23
C VAL A 152 11.89 3.67 13.55
N LYS A 153 11.96 2.58 14.34
CA LYS A 153 13.24 1.89 14.62
C LYS A 153 13.85 1.30 13.34
N ILE A 154 13.04 0.66 12.48
CA ILE A 154 13.50 0.15 11.18
C ILE A 154 14.03 1.28 10.32
N ARG A 155 13.32 2.43 10.24
CA ARG A 155 13.80 3.61 9.50
C ARG A 155 15.17 4.07 9.99
N ASN A 156 15.31 4.25 11.30
CA ASN A 156 16.55 4.67 11.94
C ASN A 156 17.70 3.69 11.65
N PHE A 157 17.43 2.40 11.77
CA PHE A 157 18.39 1.36 11.46
C PHE A 157 18.81 1.40 10.00
N VAL A 158 17.86 1.45 9.05
CA VAL A 158 18.17 1.47 7.62
C VAL A 158 18.98 2.70 7.24
N LYS A 159 18.68 3.88 7.81
CA LYS A 159 19.50 5.08 7.61
C LYS A 159 20.96 4.88 8.03
N SER A 160 21.21 4.12 9.09
CA SER A 160 22.56 3.91 9.64
C SER A 160 23.46 3.03 8.77
N LEU A 161 22.89 2.31 7.79
CA LEU A 161 23.60 1.27 7.04
C LEU A 161 24.63 1.84 6.05
N TRP A 162 24.39 3.01 5.48
CA TRP A 162 25.32 3.67 4.56
C TRP A 162 25.18 5.19 4.57
N LYS A 163 26.10 5.86 3.88
CA LYS A 163 25.97 7.29 3.56
C LYS A 163 25.34 7.43 2.19
N HIS A 164 24.50 8.45 2.02
CA HIS A 164 23.91 8.75 0.72
C HIS A 164 24.98 9.01 -0.34
N GLY A 165 24.71 8.55 -1.56
CA GLY A 165 25.52 8.76 -2.75
C GLY A 165 25.07 7.87 -3.89
N GLY A 166 25.73 7.96 -5.04
CA GLY A 166 25.43 7.13 -6.20
C GLY A 166 26.66 6.44 -6.72
N ASP A 167 26.81 5.15 -6.44
CA ASP A 167 27.68 4.29 -7.24
C ASP A 167 26.91 3.77 -8.47
N LEU A 168 27.54 3.81 -9.65
CA LEU A 168 26.96 3.32 -10.89
C LEU A 168 26.59 1.82 -10.80
N GLY A 169 25.51 1.42 -11.48
CA GLY A 169 25.21 0.01 -11.78
C GLY A 169 24.20 -0.69 -10.87
N PHE A 170 23.40 0.03 -10.08
CA PHE A 170 22.29 -0.57 -9.33
C PHE A 170 21.05 -0.74 -10.23
N ASN A 171 20.49 -1.94 -10.24
CA ASN A 171 19.24 -2.28 -10.91
C ASN A 171 18.18 -2.59 -9.84
N PRO A 172 17.02 -1.91 -9.80
CA PRO A 172 15.95 -2.21 -8.86
C PRO A 172 15.20 -3.51 -9.18
N ASP A 173 15.29 -4.04 -10.41
CA ASP A 173 14.71 -5.35 -10.73
C ASP A 173 15.49 -6.46 -10.02
N GLY A 174 14.81 -7.32 -9.25
CA GLY A 174 15.44 -8.33 -8.40
C GLY A 174 16.09 -7.76 -7.14
N PHE A 175 15.54 -6.68 -6.58
CA PHE A 175 16.09 -6.00 -5.41
C PHE A 175 16.27 -6.94 -4.20
N ASP A 176 17.48 -6.97 -3.64
CA ASP A 176 17.80 -7.70 -2.41
C ASP A 176 18.49 -6.78 -1.38
N ALA A 177 17.79 -6.45 -0.30
CA ALA A 177 18.33 -5.66 0.81
C ALA A 177 19.60 -6.24 1.45
N VAL A 178 19.74 -7.57 1.51
CA VAL A 178 20.93 -8.22 2.07
C VAL A 178 22.14 -8.00 1.17
N GLU A 179 21.95 -8.10 -0.14
CA GLU A 179 23.02 -7.80 -1.11
C GLU A 179 23.44 -6.32 -1.02
N VAL A 180 22.46 -5.41 -0.95
CA VAL A 180 22.71 -3.97 -0.76
C VAL A 180 23.52 -3.71 0.50
N ILE A 181 23.13 -4.30 1.63
CA ILE A 181 23.85 -4.14 2.90
C ILE A 181 25.29 -4.64 2.79
N ASN A 182 25.50 -5.81 2.18
CA ASN A 182 26.85 -6.37 2.03
C ASN A 182 27.75 -5.48 1.16
N LYS A 183 27.21 -4.95 0.07
CA LYS A 183 27.91 -3.99 -0.80
C LYS A 183 28.16 -2.66 -0.09
N ALA A 184 27.21 -2.18 0.70
CA ALA A 184 27.36 -0.98 1.53
C ALA A 184 28.48 -1.14 2.56
N LYS A 185 28.58 -2.29 3.24
CA LYS A 185 29.69 -2.64 4.13
C LYS A 185 31.05 -2.66 3.41
N ALA A 186 31.06 -2.98 2.11
CA ALA A 186 32.23 -2.88 1.25
C ALA A 186 32.51 -1.46 0.73
N GLY A 187 31.80 -0.45 1.24
CA GLY A 187 32.01 0.96 0.95
C GLY A 187 31.12 1.54 -0.16
N LYS A 188 30.19 0.75 -0.72
CA LYS A 188 29.22 1.27 -1.69
C LYS A 188 28.24 2.26 -1.06
N LYS A 189 27.84 3.26 -1.83
CA LYS A 189 26.87 4.29 -1.45
C LYS A 189 25.65 4.20 -2.36
N TYR A 190 24.50 4.48 -1.78
CA TYR A 190 23.22 4.44 -2.48
C TYR A 190 22.34 5.64 -2.16
N TRP A 191 21.39 5.92 -3.06
CA TRP A 191 20.51 7.09 -3.02
C TRP A 191 19.12 6.73 -2.44
N CYS A 192 18.23 7.73 -2.34
CA CYS A 192 16.91 7.66 -1.71
C CYS A 192 16.09 6.40 -2.07
N HIS A 193 16.08 6.02 -3.34
CA HIS A 193 15.30 4.87 -3.83
C HIS A 193 15.76 3.55 -3.19
N VAL A 194 17.06 3.36 -2.99
CA VAL A 194 17.62 2.15 -2.37
C VAL A 194 17.33 2.12 -0.87
N TYR A 195 17.35 3.27 -0.19
CA TYR A 195 16.90 3.38 1.20
C TYR A 195 15.43 2.98 1.34
N ALA A 196 14.56 3.51 0.47
CA ALA A 196 13.14 3.22 0.48
C ALA A 196 12.84 1.72 0.25
N LEU A 197 13.44 1.11 -0.79
CA LEU A 197 13.27 -0.32 -1.06
C LEU A 197 13.84 -1.21 0.07
N THR A 198 14.99 -0.84 0.64
CA THR A 198 15.57 -1.58 1.78
C THR A 198 14.63 -1.53 2.97
N PHE A 199 14.12 -0.36 3.31
CA PHE A 199 13.14 -0.18 4.37
C PHE A 199 11.88 -1.02 4.12
N VAL A 200 11.34 -1.02 2.90
CA VAL A 200 10.15 -1.82 2.56
C VAL A 200 10.41 -3.31 2.81
N GLN A 201 11.57 -3.86 2.45
CA GLN A 201 11.88 -5.26 2.73
C GLN A 201 12.04 -5.56 4.23
N PHE A 202 12.65 -4.66 4.99
CA PHE A 202 12.72 -4.83 6.45
C PHE A 202 11.32 -4.80 7.08
N ALA A 203 10.48 -3.83 6.71
CA ALA A 203 9.10 -3.73 7.18
C ALA A 203 8.29 -4.99 6.82
N SER A 204 8.34 -5.45 5.57
CA SER A 204 7.66 -6.67 5.13
C SER A 204 8.12 -7.91 5.91
N SER A 205 9.41 -8.02 6.22
CA SER A 205 9.98 -9.12 7.02
C SER A 205 9.58 -9.09 8.49
N ALA A 206 9.18 -7.92 9.00
CA ALA A 206 8.57 -7.74 10.31
C ALA A 206 7.03 -7.95 10.28
N GLY A 207 6.46 -8.28 9.13
CA GLY A 207 5.01 -8.41 8.93
C GLY A 207 4.26 -7.08 8.85
N ILE A 208 4.97 -5.99 8.60
CA ILE A 208 4.41 -4.63 8.46
C ILE A 208 4.38 -4.28 6.97
N THR A 209 3.20 -3.99 6.44
CA THR A 209 3.06 -3.67 5.01
C THR A 209 3.57 -2.27 4.70
N ALA A 210 4.57 -2.18 3.83
CA ALA A 210 5.08 -0.92 3.29
C ALA A 210 5.12 -0.94 1.76
N ARG A 211 5.15 0.25 1.14
CA ARG A 211 5.20 0.44 -0.32
C ARG A 211 6.16 1.57 -0.68
N LEU A 212 6.77 1.45 -1.85
CA LEU A 212 7.63 2.48 -2.42
C LEU A 212 6.78 3.63 -2.95
N VAL A 213 7.21 4.86 -2.66
CA VAL A 213 6.65 6.08 -3.24
C VAL A 213 7.76 6.86 -3.93
N GLY A 214 7.58 7.11 -5.23
CA GLY A 214 8.38 8.05 -6.00
C GLY A 214 7.78 9.45 -5.95
N LEU A 215 8.64 10.43 -5.75
CA LEU A 215 8.31 11.84 -5.63
C LEU A 215 9.03 12.65 -6.71
N SER A 216 8.43 13.74 -7.15
CA SER A 216 9.00 14.64 -8.14
C SER A 216 8.45 16.05 -8.05
N ASP A 217 9.29 17.04 -8.34
CA ASP A 217 8.88 18.44 -8.44
C ASP A 217 8.34 18.81 -9.83
N ASP A 218 8.82 18.16 -10.90
CA ASP A 218 8.45 18.41 -12.30
C ASP A 218 7.55 17.32 -12.91
N GLY A 219 7.47 16.16 -12.25
CA GLY A 219 6.63 15.02 -12.61
C GLY A 219 7.19 14.10 -13.70
N TYR A 220 8.37 14.42 -14.24
CA TYR A 220 9.02 13.71 -15.33
C TYR A 220 10.29 12.99 -14.90
N GLU A 221 11.03 13.55 -13.93
CA GLU A 221 12.13 12.89 -13.26
C GLU A 221 11.66 12.22 -11.95
N ARG A 222 12.44 11.29 -11.39
CA ARG A 222 12.18 10.76 -10.04
C ARG A 222 13.22 11.37 -9.12
N ASP A 223 12.92 12.55 -8.60
CA ASP A 223 13.85 13.37 -7.83
C ASP A 223 14.09 12.83 -6.43
N HIS A 224 13.06 12.21 -5.84
CA HIS A 224 13.14 11.65 -4.51
C HIS A 224 12.30 10.37 -4.38
N ALA A 225 12.60 9.58 -3.36
CA ALA A 225 11.88 8.36 -3.06
C ALA A 225 11.79 8.14 -1.54
N VAL A 226 10.59 7.78 -1.10
CA VAL A 226 10.23 7.53 0.29
C VAL A 226 9.45 6.23 0.37
N ALA A 227 9.07 5.82 1.58
CA ALA A 227 8.13 4.72 1.77
C ALA A 227 6.88 5.20 2.48
N GLU A 228 5.75 4.60 2.14
CA GLU A 228 4.56 4.64 2.98
C GLU A 228 4.35 3.27 3.62
N VAL A 229 3.89 3.27 4.85
CA VAL A 229 3.72 2.08 5.68
C VAL A 229 2.37 2.12 6.37
N TRP A 230 1.66 0.99 6.37
CA TRP A 230 0.40 0.90 7.08
C TRP A 230 0.64 0.78 8.58
N SER A 231 0.07 1.70 9.35
CA SER A 231 0.02 1.63 10.81
C SER A 231 -1.37 1.19 11.27
N ASN A 232 -1.45 0.03 11.92
CA ASN A 232 -2.59 -0.43 12.70
C ASN A 232 -2.90 0.52 13.86
N TYR A 233 -1.87 1.09 14.50
CA TYR A 233 -2.04 2.05 15.60
C TYR A 233 -2.81 3.30 15.18
N TYR A 234 -2.41 3.93 14.07
CA TYR A 234 -3.10 5.10 13.51
C TYR A 234 -4.23 4.75 12.54
N ARG A 235 -4.41 3.45 12.24
CA ARG A 235 -5.36 2.93 11.24
C ARG A 235 -5.21 3.62 9.87
N LYS A 236 -3.96 3.87 9.45
CA LYS A 236 -3.63 4.77 8.34
C LYS A 236 -2.27 4.43 7.70
N TRP A 237 -2.13 4.69 6.41
CA TRP A 237 -0.82 4.76 5.74
C TRP A 237 -0.06 6.01 6.20
N VAL A 238 1.18 5.85 6.65
CA VAL A 238 2.02 6.95 7.11
C VAL A 238 3.32 7.01 6.33
N LEU A 239 3.85 8.20 6.13
CA LEU A 239 5.09 8.40 5.39
C LEU A 239 6.33 8.20 6.28
N MET A 240 7.33 7.54 5.71
CA MET A 240 8.70 7.47 6.21
C MET A 240 9.68 7.92 5.12
N ASP A 241 10.36 9.05 5.36
CA ASP A 241 11.51 9.45 4.56
C ASP A 241 12.77 8.90 5.20
N ILE A 242 13.28 7.81 4.62
CA ILE A 242 14.41 7.08 5.17
C ILE A 242 15.74 7.78 4.87
N ASP A 243 15.84 8.47 3.74
CA ASP A 243 17.09 9.12 3.34
C ASP A 243 17.40 10.33 4.23
N TYR A 244 16.39 11.15 4.54
CA TYR A 244 16.53 12.23 5.51
C TYR A 244 16.31 11.77 6.97
N ASN A 245 15.86 10.53 7.14
CA ASN A 245 15.48 9.92 8.41
C ASN A 245 14.48 10.78 9.18
N ILE A 246 13.35 11.07 8.54
CA ILE A 246 12.29 11.93 9.05
C ILE A 246 10.89 11.37 8.75
N HIS A 247 9.91 11.96 9.40
CA HIS A 247 8.50 11.93 9.01
C HIS A 247 7.89 13.28 9.41
N TYR A 248 6.65 13.53 8.99
CA TYR A 248 6.00 14.81 9.16
C TYR A 248 4.69 14.65 9.93
N VAL A 249 4.34 15.65 10.71
CA VAL A 249 3.06 15.78 11.43
C VAL A 249 2.55 17.20 11.25
N ARG A 250 1.26 17.44 11.50
CA ARG A 250 0.74 18.81 11.62
C ARG A 250 1.18 19.43 12.96
N THR A 251 1.31 20.75 13.01
CA THR A 251 1.62 21.49 14.24
C THR A 251 0.54 21.23 15.29
N GLY A 252 0.94 20.83 16.50
CA GLY A 252 0.01 20.46 17.57
C GLY A 252 -0.53 19.02 17.50
N GLU A 253 -0.19 18.26 16.45
CA GLU A 253 -0.60 16.86 16.28
C GLU A 253 0.56 15.88 16.44
N GLU A 254 0.20 14.62 16.71
CA GLU A 254 1.13 13.48 16.80
C GLU A 254 0.92 12.45 15.67
N VAL A 255 -0.16 12.56 14.90
CA VAL A 255 -0.46 11.61 13.82
C VAL A 255 0.43 11.93 12.62
N PRO A 256 1.25 10.97 12.16
CA PRO A 256 2.06 11.15 10.96
C PRO A 256 1.20 11.37 9.71
N LEU A 257 1.71 12.23 8.83
CA LEU A 257 1.11 12.49 7.54
C LEU A 257 1.49 11.39 6.53
N ASN A 258 0.62 11.19 5.56
CA ASN A 258 0.88 10.43 4.34
C ASN A 258 1.35 11.38 3.21
N THR A 259 1.70 10.83 2.05
CA THR A 259 2.23 11.64 0.95
C THR A 259 1.23 12.65 0.40
N VAL A 260 -0.05 12.27 0.27
CA VAL A 260 -1.08 13.16 -0.31
C VAL A 260 -1.43 14.29 0.64
N GLU A 261 -1.43 14.06 1.95
CA GLU A 261 -1.60 15.13 2.94
C GLU A 261 -0.46 16.16 2.88
N LEU A 262 0.78 15.70 2.66
CA LEU A 262 1.92 16.59 2.43
C LEU A 262 1.83 17.33 1.09
N HIS A 263 1.38 16.65 0.03
CA HIS A 263 1.09 17.29 -1.25
C HIS A 263 0.05 18.38 -1.11
N ASN A 264 -1.07 18.10 -0.46
CA ASN A 264 -2.14 19.09 -0.24
C ASN A 264 -1.62 20.27 0.58
N ALA A 265 -0.84 20.02 1.63
CA ALA A 265 -0.25 21.10 2.43
C ALA A 265 0.69 21.97 1.58
N TYR A 266 1.50 21.37 0.70
CA TYR A 266 2.39 22.10 -0.19
C TYR A 266 1.62 22.90 -1.26
N VAL A 267 0.69 22.26 -1.99
CA VAL A 267 -0.10 22.88 -3.06
C VAL A 267 -0.99 24.01 -2.54
N ASN A 268 -1.54 23.87 -1.33
CA ASN A 268 -2.39 24.90 -0.72
C ASN A 268 -1.59 26.01 0.00
N GLY A 269 -0.27 25.92 0.07
CA GLY A 269 0.57 26.88 0.80
C GLY A 269 0.40 26.81 2.32
N GLU A 270 0.01 25.65 2.86
CA GLU A 270 -0.15 25.36 4.30
C GLU A 270 1.12 24.73 4.90
N THR A 271 2.30 25.04 4.36
CA THR A 271 3.56 24.41 4.79
C THR A 271 4.01 24.84 6.17
N ASP A 272 3.57 26.01 6.64
CA ASP A 272 3.88 26.53 7.99
C ASP A 272 3.26 25.67 9.10
N ASP A 273 2.19 24.91 8.78
CA ASP A 273 1.54 23.98 9.70
C ASP A 273 2.19 22.59 9.71
N ILE A 274 3.31 22.41 9.00
CA ILE A 274 4.02 21.13 8.90
C ILE A 274 5.23 21.13 9.83
N ARG A 275 5.30 20.13 10.70
CA ARG A 275 6.42 19.90 11.61
C ARG A 275 7.18 18.64 11.24
N VAL A 276 8.50 18.78 11.12
CA VAL A 276 9.39 17.66 10.85
C VAL A 276 9.77 16.94 12.14
N ILE A 277 9.59 15.62 12.16
CA ILE A 277 10.05 14.75 13.25
C ILE A 277 11.30 14.01 12.82
N LYS A 278 12.42 14.33 13.47
CA LYS A 278 13.75 13.81 13.14
C LYS A 278 14.04 12.49 13.85
N GLY A 279 14.49 11.51 13.08
CA GLY A 279 15.09 10.28 13.59
C GLY A 279 16.58 10.43 13.91
N SER A 280 17.16 9.36 14.46
CA SER A 280 18.60 9.22 14.72
C SER A 280 19.08 7.88 14.12
N PRO A 281 20.21 7.83 13.39
CA PRO A 281 21.18 8.90 13.18
C PRO A 281 20.70 9.96 12.18
N ARG A 282 21.28 11.16 12.25
CA ARG A 282 21.08 12.21 11.24
C ARG A 282 21.90 11.92 9.97
N PRO A 283 21.42 12.30 8.78
CA PRO A 283 22.21 12.25 7.56
C PRO A 283 23.52 13.04 7.72
N VAL A 284 24.61 12.53 7.16
CA VAL A 284 25.91 13.20 7.18
C VAL A 284 26.11 13.92 5.86
N GLY A 285 26.24 15.25 5.90
CA GLY A 285 26.58 16.09 4.75
C GLY A 285 25.39 16.83 4.10
N TYR A 286 24.20 16.73 4.67
CA TYR A 286 23.03 17.55 4.30
C TYR A 286 22.04 17.56 5.47
N GLU A 287 21.66 18.76 5.94
CA GLU A 287 20.68 18.93 7.01
C GLU A 287 19.29 19.22 6.44
N VAL A 288 18.26 18.85 7.19
CA VAL A 288 16.87 19.08 6.78
C VAL A 288 16.57 20.58 6.73
N GLU A 289 17.04 21.32 7.72
CA GLU A 289 16.89 22.78 7.85
C GLU A 289 17.41 23.56 6.63
N ASP A 290 18.48 23.06 5.98
CA ASP A 290 19.05 23.68 4.79
C ASP A 290 18.21 23.44 3.53
N SER A 291 17.18 22.60 3.62
CA SER A 291 16.41 22.10 2.48
C SER A 291 14.89 22.00 2.71
N GLU A 292 14.32 22.45 3.84
CA GLU A 292 12.92 22.20 4.20
C GLU A 292 11.91 22.60 3.11
N SER A 293 12.06 23.79 2.53
CA SER A 293 11.19 24.25 1.43
C SER A 293 11.34 23.39 0.17
N ARG A 294 12.56 22.93 -0.12
CA ARG A 294 12.87 22.02 -1.23
C ARG A 294 12.36 20.60 -0.98
N LEU A 295 12.34 20.13 0.27
CA LEU A 295 11.85 18.80 0.61
C LEU A 295 10.35 18.68 0.34
N LEU A 296 9.58 19.70 0.72
CA LEU A 296 8.13 19.71 0.48
C LEU A 296 7.80 19.87 -1.01
N GLN A 297 8.67 20.52 -1.79
CA GLN A 297 8.51 20.64 -3.24
C GLN A 297 8.47 19.29 -3.97
N TYR A 298 9.19 18.26 -3.48
CA TYR A 298 9.14 16.92 -4.07
C TYR A 298 7.74 16.30 -4.04
N TYR A 299 6.87 16.75 -3.14
CA TYR A 299 5.52 16.23 -3.02
C TYR A 299 4.57 16.79 -4.07
N THR A 300 5.04 17.61 -5.03
CA THR A 300 4.21 18.11 -6.15
C THR A 300 3.62 16.96 -6.96
N TYR A 301 4.41 15.93 -7.26
CA TYR A 301 3.94 14.75 -7.99
C TYR A 301 4.27 13.46 -7.24
N ILE A 302 3.23 12.68 -6.95
CA ILE A 302 3.34 11.44 -6.17
C ILE A 302 3.03 10.24 -7.05
N ASN A 303 3.89 9.23 -6.98
CA ASN A 303 3.72 7.96 -7.67
C ASN A 303 3.93 6.78 -6.72
N VAL A 304 3.02 5.81 -6.72
CA VAL A 304 3.09 4.60 -5.88
C VAL A 304 3.20 3.39 -6.78
N ASP A 305 4.22 2.57 -6.57
CA ASP A 305 4.34 1.28 -7.25
C ASP A 305 3.41 0.25 -6.58
N LEU A 306 2.61 -0.46 -7.37
CA LEU A 306 1.55 -1.38 -6.94
C LEU A 306 2.08 -2.76 -6.54
N ARG A 307 3.22 -2.78 -5.86
CA ARG A 307 3.81 -4.00 -5.34
C ARG A 307 4.83 -3.69 -4.26
N ASN A 308 5.12 -4.69 -3.45
CA ASN A 308 6.30 -4.71 -2.58
C ASN A 308 7.05 -6.06 -2.59
N ASP A 309 6.68 -6.95 -3.50
CA ASP A 309 7.18 -8.32 -3.63
C ASP A 309 8.46 -8.43 -4.50
N TRP A 310 9.32 -7.40 -4.50
CA TRP A 310 10.51 -7.34 -5.36
C TRP A 310 11.56 -8.41 -5.05
N TYR A 311 11.52 -9.01 -3.85
CA TYR A 311 12.47 -10.05 -3.48
C TYR A 311 12.10 -11.40 -4.12
N VAL A 312 10.82 -11.76 -4.07
CA VAL A 312 10.34 -13.07 -4.51
C VAL A 312 9.95 -13.10 -5.97
N ASN A 313 9.26 -12.07 -6.43
CA ASN A 313 8.70 -12.04 -7.77
C ASN A 313 9.56 -11.19 -8.70
N ASP A 314 10.23 -11.86 -9.63
CA ASP A 314 10.92 -11.19 -10.73
C ASP A 314 10.00 -11.13 -11.96
N TYR A 315 10.07 -10.02 -12.68
CA TYR A 315 9.28 -9.81 -13.88
C TYR A 315 10.17 -9.29 -14.99
N MET A 316 9.94 -9.80 -16.20
CA MET A 316 10.65 -9.31 -17.37
C MET A 316 10.44 -7.80 -17.59
N LYS A 317 11.43 -7.15 -18.18
CA LYS A 317 11.35 -5.71 -18.47
C LYS A 317 10.09 -5.35 -19.26
N GLY A 318 9.32 -4.39 -18.75
CA GLY A 318 8.08 -3.93 -19.38
C GLY A 318 6.86 -4.80 -19.10
N HIS A 319 6.98 -5.81 -18.24
CA HIS A 319 5.85 -6.56 -17.73
C HIS A 319 4.80 -5.63 -17.09
N PRO A 320 3.49 -5.86 -17.25
CA PRO A 320 2.46 -4.95 -16.72
C PRO A 320 2.56 -4.73 -15.21
N GLN A 321 3.01 -5.74 -14.45
CA GLN A 321 3.21 -5.73 -13.00
C GLN A 321 4.55 -5.11 -12.57
N ALA A 322 5.44 -4.76 -13.51
CA ALA A 322 6.75 -4.15 -13.24
C ALA A 322 7.07 -3.06 -14.28
N SER A 323 6.07 -2.25 -14.61
CA SER A 323 6.18 -1.15 -15.56
C SER A 323 5.27 0.00 -15.13
N ASP A 324 5.18 1.04 -15.96
CA ASP A 324 4.32 2.20 -15.77
C ASP A 324 2.85 1.81 -15.52
N PHE A 325 2.40 0.65 -16.01
CA PHE A 325 1.05 0.14 -15.77
C PHE A 325 0.82 -0.35 -14.33
N ALA A 326 1.88 -0.62 -13.58
CA ALA A 326 1.86 -0.96 -12.16
C ALA A 326 2.21 0.22 -11.26
N THR A 327 2.07 1.46 -11.75
CA THR A 327 2.31 2.67 -10.94
C THR A 327 1.05 3.52 -10.94
N LEU A 328 0.54 3.82 -9.74
CA LEU A 328 -0.48 4.86 -9.53
C LEU A 328 0.19 6.22 -9.42
N SER A 329 -0.49 7.24 -9.92
CA SER A 329 -0.05 8.62 -9.82
C SER A 329 -1.20 9.48 -9.32
N TRP A 330 -0.96 10.24 -8.24
CA TRP A 330 -1.95 11.15 -7.68
C TRP A 330 -2.24 12.26 -8.70
N LYS A 331 -3.53 12.46 -8.98
CA LYS A 331 -4.02 13.50 -9.89
C LYS A 331 -4.67 14.60 -9.06
N ASP A 332 -4.06 15.77 -9.12
CA ASP A 332 -4.61 17.02 -8.63
C ASP A 332 -4.69 18.02 -9.79
N ASP A 333 -5.82 18.72 -9.92
CA ASP A 333 -6.04 19.75 -10.93
C ASP A 333 -5.39 21.10 -10.52
N GLY A 334 -4.89 21.22 -9.27
CA GLY A 334 -4.09 22.35 -8.77
C GLY A 334 -2.64 22.39 -9.27
N VAL A 335 -2.15 21.31 -9.90
CA VAL A 335 -0.81 21.23 -10.49
C VAL A 335 -0.87 20.91 -11.99
N PRO A 336 0.14 21.28 -12.80
CA PRO A 336 0.14 20.97 -14.22
C PRO A 336 0.01 19.47 -14.51
N GLY A 337 -0.84 19.11 -15.47
CA GLY A 337 -1.00 17.73 -15.92
C GLY A 337 0.28 17.18 -16.56
N LEU A 338 0.49 15.86 -16.47
CA LEU A 338 1.69 15.19 -16.98
C LEU A 338 1.39 14.24 -18.12
N LEU A 339 2.24 14.24 -19.15
CA LEU A 339 2.25 13.19 -20.17
C LEU A 339 3.12 12.01 -19.72
N ASN A 340 2.57 11.11 -18.93
CA ASN A 340 3.20 9.83 -18.59
C ASN A 340 2.19 8.68 -18.69
N LEU A 341 2.68 7.44 -18.55
CA LEU A 341 1.88 6.23 -18.73
C LEU A 341 1.29 5.69 -17.42
N PHE A 342 1.53 6.38 -16.30
CA PHE A 342 1.05 5.98 -14.98
C PHE A 342 -0.47 6.10 -14.89
N LYS A 343 -1.08 5.24 -14.09
CA LYS A 343 -2.52 5.29 -13.86
C LYS A 343 -2.85 6.47 -12.92
N LYS A 344 -3.52 7.48 -13.46
CA LYS A 344 -3.95 8.67 -12.72
C LYS A 344 -5.16 8.37 -11.86
N VAL A 345 -5.12 8.73 -10.58
CA VAL A 345 -6.21 8.59 -9.61
C VAL A 345 -6.32 9.84 -8.74
N SER A 346 -7.54 10.25 -8.41
CA SER A 346 -7.81 11.43 -7.58
C SER A 346 -8.73 11.14 -6.39
N ASP A 347 -9.17 9.89 -6.23
CA ASP A 347 -9.96 9.49 -5.09
C ASP A 347 -9.07 8.87 -4.00
N HIS A 348 -9.31 9.29 -2.76
CA HIS A 348 -8.52 8.87 -1.60
C HIS A 348 -8.48 7.34 -1.46
N ASP A 349 -9.61 6.67 -1.59
CA ASP A 349 -9.75 5.23 -1.36
C ASP A 349 -8.98 4.36 -2.38
N SER A 350 -8.84 4.83 -3.61
CA SER A 350 -7.98 4.20 -4.62
C SER A 350 -6.50 4.23 -4.23
N PHE A 351 -6.07 5.26 -3.48
CA PHE A 351 -4.68 5.47 -3.09
C PHE A 351 -4.39 4.94 -1.68
N TYR A 352 -5.38 4.92 -0.79
CA TYR A 352 -5.24 4.61 0.64
C TYR A 352 -6.29 3.59 1.11
N TRP A 353 -6.16 2.35 0.62
CA TRP A 353 -6.98 1.23 1.08
C TRP A 353 -6.62 0.78 2.50
N THR A 354 -7.57 0.16 3.18
CA THR A 354 -7.42 -0.34 4.56
C THR A 354 -6.68 -1.67 4.57
N LEU A 355 -5.79 -1.86 5.55
CA LEU A 355 -5.14 -3.15 5.82
C LEU A 355 -5.35 -3.59 7.26
N ASN A 356 -5.20 -4.90 7.48
CA ASN A 356 -5.23 -5.54 8.79
C ASN A 356 -6.47 -5.21 9.65
N GLN A 357 -7.55 -4.73 9.04
CA GLN A 357 -8.82 -4.49 9.71
C GLN A 357 -9.71 -5.71 9.52
N THR A 358 -10.43 -6.08 10.57
CA THR A 358 -11.45 -7.13 10.49
C THR A 358 -12.80 -6.47 10.31
N GLU A 359 -13.56 -6.87 9.30
CA GLU A 359 -14.98 -6.51 9.19
C GLU A 359 -15.82 -7.75 9.49
N ILE A 360 -16.78 -7.58 10.38
CA ILE A 360 -17.74 -8.59 10.78
C ILE A 360 -19.03 -8.34 10.01
N TYR A 361 -19.47 -9.37 9.29
CA TYR A 361 -20.76 -9.43 8.63
C TYR A 361 -21.66 -10.35 9.43
N PHE A 362 -22.94 -10.02 9.46
CA PHE A 362 -23.90 -10.69 10.32
C PHE A 362 -24.98 -11.37 9.50
N LYS A 363 -25.31 -12.60 9.91
CA LYS A 363 -26.45 -13.34 9.42
C LYS A 363 -27.15 -13.97 10.61
N ARG A 364 -28.48 -13.99 10.56
CA ARG A 364 -29.26 -14.67 11.60
C ARG A 364 -29.09 -16.19 11.48
N GLY A 365 -28.77 -16.83 12.60
CA GLY A 365 -28.80 -18.28 12.75
C GLY A 365 -30.13 -18.77 13.33
N ASP A 366 -30.17 -20.05 13.70
CA ASP A 366 -31.32 -20.64 14.38
C ASP A 366 -31.32 -20.28 15.88
N GLY A 367 -32.52 -20.07 16.45
CA GLY A 367 -32.67 -19.74 17.87
C GLY A 367 -31.93 -18.47 18.29
N ASN A 368 -31.00 -18.61 19.24
CA ASN A 368 -30.21 -17.53 19.83
C ASN A 368 -28.84 -17.35 19.14
N ILE A 369 -28.63 -17.93 17.95
CA ILE A 369 -27.34 -17.90 17.26
C ILE A 369 -27.27 -16.69 16.32
N LEU A 370 -26.21 -15.91 16.45
CA LEU A 370 -25.79 -14.92 15.48
C LEU A 370 -24.59 -15.46 14.68
N GLU A 371 -24.77 -15.64 13.38
CA GLU A 371 -23.69 -16.10 12.50
C GLU A 371 -22.81 -14.91 12.10
N LEU A 372 -21.53 -15.00 12.44
CA LEU A 372 -20.52 -13.99 12.15
C LEU A 372 -19.65 -14.46 10.99
N TYR A 373 -19.49 -13.59 10.00
CA TYR A 373 -18.59 -13.80 8.86
C TYR A 373 -17.51 -12.74 8.90
N LEU A 374 -16.25 -13.17 8.78
CA LEU A 374 -15.07 -12.36 9.02
C LEU A 374 -14.32 -12.13 7.72
N GLU A 375 -14.14 -10.86 7.35
CA GLU A 375 -13.32 -10.44 6.22
C GLU A 375 -12.16 -9.57 6.68
N THR A 376 -11.06 -9.63 5.93
CA THR A 376 -9.91 -8.76 6.12
C THR A 376 -9.10 -8.62 4.84
N VAL A 377 -8.30 -7.56 4.77
CA VAL A 377 -7.15 -7.46 3.85
C VAL A 377 -5.89 -7.46 4.71
N THR A 378 -5.42 -8.66 5.08
CA THR A 378 -4.23 -8.88 5.90
C THR A 378 -3.21 -9.67 5.09
N PRO A 379 -2.16 -9.02 4.55
CA PRO A 379 -1.10 -9.74 3.84
C PRO A 379 -0.45 -10.80 4.74
N ASN A 380 -0.26 -11.99 4.14
CA ASN A 380 0.18 -13.20 4.83
C ASN A 380 -0.76 -13.61 5.96
N MET A 381 -2.08 -13.54 5.75
CA MET A 381 -3.08 -13.94 6.74
C MET A 381 -2.83 -15.38 7.24
N SER A 382 -2.88 -15.57 8.57
CA SER A 382 -2.71 -16.86 9.23
C SER A 382 -3.98 -17.32 9.93
N SER A 383 -4.55 -16.49 10.79
CA SER A 383 -5.70 -16.85 11.64
C SER A 383 -6.39 -15.61 12.21
N TRP A 384 -7.50 -15.81 12.90
CA TRP A 384 -8.15 -14.78 13.71
C TRP A 384 -7.86 -15.00 15.19
N SER A 385 -7.80 -13.91 15.95
CA SER A 385 -7.74 -13.89 17.41
C SER A 385 -9.03 -13.26 17.91
N ALA A 386 -9.88 -14.05 18.57
CA ALA A 386 -11.18 -13.60 19.06
C ALA A 386 -11.27 -13.69 20.59
N THR A 387 -12.03 -12.78 21.20
CA THR A 387 -12.30 -12.71 22.63
C THR A 387 -13.82 -12.68 22.80
N ILE A 388 -14.35 -13.60 23.59
CA ILE A 388 -15.80 -13.77 23.80
C ILE A 388 -16.08 -13.52 25.27
N ASP A 389 -17.02 -12.64 25.60
CA ASP A 389 -17.44 -12.30 26.97
C ASP A 389 -16.26 -11.94 27.88
N ASP A 390 -15.35 -11.13 27.35
CA ASP A 390 -14.12 -10.68 28.03
C ASP A 390 -13.26 -11.84 28.59
N SER A 391 -13.40 -13.03 28.01
CA SER A 391 -12.59 -14.21 28.36
C SER A 391 -11.19 -14.16 27.73
N ARG A 392 -10.50 -15.30 27.66
CA ARG A 392 -9.16 -15.36 27.04
C ARG A 392 -9.27 -15.41 25.53
N ASP A 393 -8.29 -14.79 24.84
CA ASP A 393 -8.17 -14.87 23.38
C ASP A 393 -8.15 -16.34 22.92
N ILE A 394 -9.04 -16.67 21.97
CA ILE A 394 -9.08 -17.94 21.24
C ILE A 394 -8.67 -17.72 19.78
N GLN A 395 -8.05 -18.73 19.18
CA GLN A 395 -7.72 -18.71 17.77
C GLN A 395 -8.87 -19.28 16.94
N LEU A 396 -9.30 -18.55 15.90
CA LEU A 396 -10.24 -19.06 14.88
C LEU A 396 -9.49 -19.26 13.56
N ASN A 397 -9.72 -20.40 12.91
CA ASN A 397 -9.12 -20.73 11.61
C ASN A 397 -10.11 -20.62 10.45
N ASN A 398 -11.37 -20.29 10.74
CA ASN A 398 -12.44 -20.17 9.77
C ASN A 398 -12.91 -18.71 9.68
N HIS A 399 -13.42 -18.34 8.50
CA HIS A 399 -14.06 -17.05 8.27
C HIS A 399 -15.47 -16.97 8.86
N ARG A 400 -16.01 -18.06 9.40
CA ARG A 400 -17.34 -18.13 10.01
C ARG A 400 -17.22 -18.52 11.47
N TYR A 401 -18.00 -17.84 12.31
CA TYR A 401 -18.15 -18.15 13.72
C TYR A 401 -19.63 -18.08 14.12
N SER A 402 -20.17 -19.18 14.65
CA SER A 402 -21.53 -19.22 15.19
C SER A 402 -21.50 -18.73 16.63
N TRP A 403 -21.95 -17.49 16.85
CA TRP A 403 -22.00 -16.89 18.17
C TRP A 403 -23.34 -17.21 18.84
N GLU A 404 -23.32 -18.19 19.74
CA GLU A 404 -24.46 -18.51 20.59
C GLU A 404 -24.59 -17.44 21.68
N LEU A 405 -25.65 -16.65 21.60
CA LEU A 405 -25.94 -15.63 22.61
C LEU A 405 -26.44 -16.32 23.88
N HIS A 406 -26.35 -15.61 25.01
CA HIS A 406 -26.97 -15.96 26.29
C HIS A 406 -27.68 -14.75 26.91
N GLU A 407 -28.52 -14.97 27.94
CA GLU A 407 -29.17 -13.88 28.69
C GLU A 407 -28.11 -12.94 29.30
N GLY A 408 -28.39 -11.64 29.31
CA GLY A 408 -27.49 -10.60 29.80
C GLY A 408 -26.49 -10.11 28.76
N HIS A 409 -25.28 -9.79 29.22
CA HIS A 409 -24.26 -9.14 28.40
C HIS A 409 -23.47 -10.15 27.56
N ASN A 410 -23.41 -9.92 26.25
CA ASN A 410 -22.65 -10.71 25.29
C ASN A 410 -21.63 -9.79 24.61
N SER A 411 -20.36 -10.19 24.50
CA SER A 411 -19.36 -9.47 23.72
C SER A 411 -18.54 -10.37 22.82
N PHE A 412 -18.24 -9.87 21.62
CA PHE A 412 -17.39 -10.53 20.65
C PHE A 412 -16.40 -9.51 20.09
N SER A 413 -15.12 -9.74 20.33
CA SER A 413 -14.04 -8.97 19.74
C SER A 413 -13.16 -9.85 18.87
N VAL A 414 -12.72 -9.38 17.71
CA VAL A 414 -11.91 -10.18 16.80
C VAL A 414 -10.93 -9.32 16.00
N ARG A 415 -9.76 -9.88 15.69
CA ARG A 415 -8.75 -9.30 14.81
C ARG A 415 -8.06 -10.36 13.98
N SER A 416 -7.56 -9.98 12.82
CA SER A 416 -6.69 -10.83 12.01
C SER A 416 -5.28 -10.96 12.64
N VAL A 417 -4.59 -12.03 12.30
CA VAL A 417 -3.20 -12.30 12.66
C VAL A 417 -2.49 -12.81 11.42
N ASN A 418 -1.38 -12.18 11.03
CA ASN A 418 -0.58 -12.64 9.91
C ASN A 418 0.45 -13.72 10.34
N GLN A 419 1.10 -14.36 9.37
CA GLN A 419 2.10 -15.42 9.59
C GLN A 419 3.35 -14.92 10.32
N TYR A 420 3.56 -13.60 10.43
CA TYR A 420 4.62 -13.01 11.25
C TYR A 420 4.21 -12.83 12.72
N GLY A 421 2.94 -13.06 13.06
CA GLY A 421 2.37 -12.87 14.40
C GLY A 421 1.87 -11.44 14.66
N VAL A 422 1.89 -10.56 13.64
CA VAL A 422 1.35 -9.19 13.76
C VAL A 422 -0.16 -9.27 13.86
N LYS A 423 -0.70 -8.68 14.93
CA LYS A 423 -2.14 -8.60 15.17
C LYS A 423 -2.71 -7.34 14.52
N GLY A 424 -3.83 -7.50 13.83
CA GLY A 424 -4.56 -6.43 13.17
C GLY A 424 -5.39 -5.55 14.10
N ILE A 425 -6.14 -4.65 13.49
CA ILE A 425 -7.12 -3.77 14.13
C ILE A 425 -8.32 -4.62 14.57
N ILE A 426 -8.69 -4.46 15.84
CA ILE A 426 -9.79 -5.18 16.47
C ILE A 426 -11.14 -4.57 16.08
N SER A 427 -12.11 -5.44 15.85
CA SER A 427 -13.53 -5.10 15.77
C SER A 427 -14.25 -5.72 16.96
N THR A 428 -15.15 -4.96 17.57
CA THR A 428 -15.87 -5.34 18.80
C THR A 428 -17.36 -5.07 18.64
N ILE A 429 -18.16 -6.08 18.95
CA ILE A 429 -19.61 -6.00 19.08
C ILE A 429 -19.98 -6.38 20.51
N ALA A 430 -20.87 -5.61 21.14
CA ALA A 430 -21.46 -5.99 22.44
C ALA A 430 -22.98 -5.86 22.38
N LEU A 431 -23.67 -6.89 22.86
CA LEU A 431 -25.12 -7.03 22.86
C LEU A 431 -25.62 -7.25 24.30
N VAL A 432 -26.87 -6.91 24.56
CA VAL A 432 -27.58 -7.26 25.78
C VAL A 432 -28.86 -7.99 25.39
N ALA A 433 -29.07 -9.19 25.91
CA ALA A 433 -30.27 -9.98 25.68
C ALA A 433 -31.10 -10.08 26.97
N ASP A 434 -32.39 -9.78 26.86
CA ASP A 434 -33.37 -9.84 27.96
C ASP A 434 -34.13 -11.17 28.03
#